data_AF-A0A136JSQ5-F1
#
_entry.id   AF-A0A136JSQ5-F1
#
_cell.length_a   1.000
_cell.length_b   1.000
_cell.length_c   1.000
_cell.angle_alpha   90.00
_cell.angle_beta   90.00
_cell.angle_gamma   90.00
#
_symmetry.space_group_name_H-M   'P 1'
#
loop_
_entity.id
_entity.type
_entity.pdbx_description
1 polymer ?
#
loop_
_entity_poly.entity_id
_entity_poly.type
_entity_poly.pdbx_seq_one_letter_code
_entity_poly.pdbx_strand_id
1 'polypeptide(L)'
;MSVYKTLLDDKIAEQVKSLGDLAIVTGRGASNDRAEILVKECRSEERSEFEALLASLNSELNKYELGRLTNLFGDCGHVFANRRTSMYLQMQDEFNELKTLVEMRNQFEDFDDNSINYSKWEELVRNEEEISKIFQDMVRVQGEIINVLLSGKNVNSEEVNNLLKEAQEIKNKLGEATEKASSIRVSLIST
;
A
#
# COMPACT_ATOMS: atom_id res chain seq x y z
N MET A 1 0.43 42.21 -3.67
CA MET A 1 -0.60 41.15 -3.81
C MET A 1 -0.21 40.14 -4.89
N SER A 2 0.17 40.58 -6.10
CA SER A 2 0.63 39.69 -7.20
C SER A 2 1.83 38.78 -6.86
N VAL A 3 2.85 39.25 -6.13
CA VAL A 3 4.05 38.45 -5.81
C VAL A 3 3.74 37.22 -4.94
N TYR A 4 2.83 37.36 -3.96
CA TYR A 4 2.44 36.26 -3.09
C TYR A 4 1.62 35.19 -3.82
N LYS A 5 0.78 35.61 -4.78
CA LYS A 5 0.04 34.70 -5.67
C LYS A 5 1.00 33.87 -6.51
N THR A 6 1.98 34.50 -7.17
CA THR A 6 3.01 33.79 -7.95
C THR A 6 3.79 32.81 -7.09
N LEU A 7 4.19 33.20 -5.88
CA LEU A 7 4.89 32.30 -4.96
C LEU A 7 4.06 31.07 -4.58
N LEU A 8 2.75 31.24 -4.33
CA LEU A 8 1.85 30.13 -4.03
C LEU A 8 1.62 29.24 -5.25
N ASP A 9 1.47 29.82 -6.44
CA ASP A 9 1.32 29.06 -7.69
C ASP A 9 2.59 28.21 -7.95
N ASP A 10 3.78 28.76 -7.73
CA ASP A 10 5.05 28.04 -7.83
C ASP A 10 5.13 26.89 -6.80
N LYS A 11 4.72 27.15 -5.54
CA LYS A 11 4.68 26.14 -4.47
C LYS A 11 3.70 25.01 -4.78
N ILE A 12 2.52 25.34 -5.32
CA ILE A 12 1.54 24.34 -5.76
C ILE A 12 2.14 23.49 -6.88
N ALA A 13 2.81 24.08 -7.86
CA ALA A 13 3.46 23.34 -8.94
C ALA A 13 4.58 22.41 -8.43
N GLU A 14 5.42 22.88 -7.52
CA GLU A 14 6.43 22.05 -6.84
C GLU A 14 5.78 20.86 -6.10
N GLN A 15 4.69 21.11 -5.37
CA GLN A 15 4.00 20.10 -4.59
C GLN A 15 3.31 19.04 -5.47
N VAL A 16 2.69 19.46 -6.58
CA VAL A 16 2.11 18.54 -7.58
C VAL A 16 3.19 17.64 -8.18
N LYS A 17 4.39 18.18 -8.43
CA LYS A 17 5.52 17.39 -8.91
C LYS A 17 5.99 16.37 -7.87
N SER A 18 6.13 16.77 -6.61
CA SER A 18 6.47 15.87 -5.48
C SER A 18 5.48 14.70 -5.39
N LEU A 19 4.19 15.00 -5.43
CA LEU A 19 3.11 13.99 -5.47
C LEU A 19 3.21 13.07 -6.69
N GLY A 20 3.53 13.62 -7.85
CA GLY A 20 3.82 12.89 -9.09
C GLY A 20 4.90 11.83 -8.91
N ASP A 21 6.06 12.26 -8.43
CA ASP A 21 7.21 11.38 -8.22
C ASP A 21 6.89 10.30 -7.18
N LEU A 22 6.21 10.66 -6.09
CA LEU A 22 5.80 9.72 -5.05
C LEU A 22 4.75 8.71 -5.57
N ALA A 23 3.82 9.14 -6.41
CA ALA A 23 2.83 8.28 -7.04
C ALA A 23 3.48 7.27 -7.99
N ILE A 24 4.54 7.65 -8.72
CA ILE A 24 5.31 6.72 -9.56
C ILE A 24 6.00 5.65 -8.70
N VAL A 25 6.69 6.07 -7.63
CA VAL A 25 7.40 5.14 -6.73
C VAL A 25 6.42 4.17 -6.08
N THR A 26 5.32 4.70 -5.53
CA THR A 26 4.25 3.90 -4.91
C THR A 26 3.61 2.95 -5.92
N GLY A 27 3.34 3.39 -7.15
CA GLY A 27 2.75 2.57 -8.19
C GLY A 27 3.62 1.38 -8.61
N ARG A 28 4.95 1.48 -8.49
CA ARG A 28 5.90 0.39 -8.79
C ARG A 28 6.07 -0.60 -7.63
N GLY A 29 5.41 -0.37 -6.50
CA GLY A 29 5.65 -1.15 -5.27
C GLY A 29 7.05 -0.93 -4.68
N ALA A 30 7.73 0.14 -5.09
CA ALA A 30 9.01 0.54 -4.53
C ALA A 30 8.79 1.34 -3.23
N SER A 31 9.87 1.51 -2.47
CA SER A 31 9.97 2.42 -1.31
C SER A 31 10.90 3.55 -1.69
N ASN A 32 10.75 4.66 -1.01
CA ASN A 32 11.81 5.64 -0.88
C ASN A 32 12.54 5.46 0.46
N ASP A 33 13.63 6.19 0.63
CA ASP A 33 14.47 6.16 1.82
C ASP A 33 13.67 6.35 3.12
N ARG A 34 12.60 7.16 3.10
CA ARG A 34 11.75 7.41 4.29
C ARG A 34 10.97 6.15 4.69
N ALA A 35 10.40 5.43 3.74
CA ALA A 35 9.71 4.17 4.01
C ALA A 35 10.69 3.05 4.43
N GLU A 36 11.91 3.05 3.89
CA GLU A 36 12.96 2.07 4.25
C GLU A 36 13.48 2.24 5.69
N ILE A 37 13.51 3.47 6.19
CA ILE A 37 13.88 3.74 7.60
C ILE A 37 12.79 3.23 8.56
N LEU A 38 11.52 3.33 8.18
CA LEU A 38 10.38 3.00 9.04
C LEU A 38 10.06 1.50 9.05
N VAL A 39 10.37 0.79 7.97
CA VAL A 39 10.07 -0.63 7.84
C VAL A 39 11.34 -1.44 7.98
N LYS A 40 11.43 -2.20 9.08
CA LYS A 40 12.49 -3.20 9.24
C LYS A 40 12.32 -4.27 8.16
N GLU A 41 13.23 -4.27 7.20
CA GLU A 41 13.27 -5.30 6.16
C GLU A 41 13.55 -6.69 6.76
N CYS A 42 12.89 -7.69 6.21
CA CYS A 42 13.19 -9.09 6.46
C CYS A 42 14.46 -9.48 5.68
N ARG A 43 15.36 -10.28 6.27
CA ARG A 43 16.59 -10.66 5.56
C ARG A 43 16.22 -11.48 4.32
N SER A 44 16.99 -11.33 3.24
CA SER A 44 16.71 -12.04 1.99
C SER A 44 16.59 -13.55 2.19
N GLU A 45 17.42 -14.13 3.06
CA GLU A 45 17.39 -15.57 3.39
C GLU A 45 16.09 -15.98 4.08
N GLU A 46 15.66 -15.21 5.09
CA GLU A 46 14.41 -15.43 5.82
C GLU A 46 13.19 -15.31 4.90
N ARG A 47 13.23 -14.34 3.98
CA ARG A 47 12.18 -14.15 2.99
C ARG A 47 12.11 -15.30 1.99
N SER A 48 13.25 -15.75 1.45
CA SER A 48 13.29 -16.89 0.54
C SER A 48 12.81 -18.18 1.21
N GLU A 49 13.19 -18.40 2.47
CA GLU A 49 12.72 -19.53 3.26
C GLU A 49 11.21 -19.46 3.51
N PHE A 50 10.70 -18.27 3.85
CA PHE A 50 9.28 -18.03 4.04
C PHE A 50 8.45 -18.33 2.77
N GLU A 51 8.89 -17.82 1.62
CA GLU A 51 8.25 -18.06 0.32
C GLU A 51 8.27 -19.55 -0.05
N ALA A 52 9.37 -20.26 0.23
CA ALA A 52 9.48 -21.70 0.00
C ALA A 52 8.51 -22.50 0.88
N LEU A 53 8.43 -22.20 2.18
CA LEU A 53 7.52 -22.87 3.11
C LEU A 53 6.05 -22.61 2.76
N LEU A 54 5.70 -21.38 2.35
CA LEU A 54 4.36 -21.07 1.84
C LEU A 54 4.01 -21.91 0.60
N ALA A 55 4.93 -22.07 -0.34
CA ALA A 55 4.70 -22.89 -1.54
C ALA A 55 4.48 -24.37 -1.20
N SER A 56 5.08 -24.85 -0.10
CA SER A 56 4.97 -26.22 0.40
C SER A 56 3.76 -26.47 1.31
N LEU A 57 2.87 -25.49 1.52
CA LEU A 57 1.65 -25.68 2.32
C LEU A 57 0.76 -26.84 1.81
N ASN A 58 0.71 -27.04 0.50
CA ASN A 58 -0.08 -28.10 -0.12
C ASN A 58 0.52 -29.50 0.03
N SER A 59 1.80 -29.62 0.37
CA SER A 59 2.50 -30.90 0.54
C SER A 59 2.51 -31.41 1.98
N GLU A 60 1.68 -30.84 2.85
CA GLU A 60 1.62 -31.13 4.30
C GLU A 60 2.95 -30.87 5.01
N LEU A 61 3.15 -29.62 5.44
CA LEU A 61 4.29 -29.24 6.28
C LEU A 61 4.26 -30.00 7.60
N ASN A 62 5.42 -30.49 8.03
CA ASN A 62 5.55 -31.11 9.34
C ASN A 62 5.49 -30.03 10.46
N LYS A 63 5.33 -30.47 11.71
CA LYS A 63 5.18 -29.56 12.86
C LYS A 63 6.35 -28.58 13.04
N TYR A 64 7.57 -29.01 12.72
CA TYR A 64 8.76 -28.16 12.79
C TYR A 64 8.74 -27.08 11.70
N GLU A 65 8.38 -27.46 10.46
CA GLU A 65 8.23 -26.55 9.33
C GLU A 65 7.10 -25.54 9.54
N LEU A 66 5.96 -25.95 10.11
CA LEU A 66 4.87 -25.04 10.48
C LEU A 66 5.30 -24.06 11.57
N GLY A 67 6.05 -24.52 12.59
CA GLY A 67 6.62 -23.64 13.60
C GLY A 67 7.61 -22.63 13.00
N ARG A 68 8.45 -23.07 12.05
CA ARG A 68 9.37 -22.19 11.32
C ARG A 68 8.64 -21.17 10.46
N LEU A 69 7.62 -21.60 9.71
CA LEU A 69 6.75 -20.73 8.92
C LEU A 69 6.10 -19.65 9.78
N THR A 70 5.64 -20.01 10.99
CA THR A 70 5.00 -19.06 11.91
C THR A 70 5.97 -18.00 12.41
N ASN A 71 7.19 -18.40 12.78
CA ASN A 71 8.22 -17.44 13.18
C ASN A 71 8.57 -16.49 12.03
N LEU A 72 8.81 -17.04 10.83
CA LEU A 72 9.11 -16.25 9.63
C LEU A 72 7.94 -15.34 9.23
N PHE A 73 6.69 -15.78 9.43
CA PHE A 73 5.52 -14.96 9.23
C PHE A 73 5.49 -13.76 10.19
N GLY A 74 5.83 -13.97 11.46
CA GLY A 74 5.96 -12.88 12.44
C GLY A 74 7.06 -11.88 12.07
N ASP A 75 8.18 -12.38 11.53
CA ASP A 75 9.32 -11.53 11.16
C ASP A 75 9.13 -10.81 9.81
N CYS A 76 8.47 -11.45 8.84
CA CYS A 76 8.48 -11.03 7.44
C CYS A 76 7.08 -10.76 6.85
N GLY A 77 6.02 -11.35 7.41
CA GLY A 77 4.66 -11.29 6.86
C GLY A 77 4.09 -9.88 6.78
N HIS A 78 4.46 -9.00 7.70
CA HIS A 78 3.98 -7.62 7.75
C HIS A 78 4.79 -6.63 6.91
N VAL A 79 5.99 -6.99 6.45
CA VAL A 79 6.95 -6.05 5.83
C VAL A 79 6.34 -5.33 4.63
N PHE A 80 5.72 -6.09 3.73
CA PHE A 80 5.08 -5.53 2.54
C PHE A 80 3.89 -4.61 2.88
N ALA A 81 3.03 -5.05 3.80
CA ALA A 81 1.87 -4.26 4.21
C ALA A 81 2.30 -2.96 4.90
N ASN A 82 3.31 -3.02 5.78
CA ASN A 82 3.86 -1.84 6.46
C ASN A 82 4.53 -0.86 5.50
N ARG A 83 5.25 -1.38 4.49
CA ARG A 83 5.85 -0.55 3.43
C ARG A 83 4.78 0.15 2.62
N ARG A 84 3.72 -0.56 2.23
CA ARG A 84 2.56 0.03 1.55
C ARG A 84 1.89 1.11 2.39
N THR A 85 1.65 0.84 3.68
CA THR A 85 1.08 1.81 4.60
C THR A 85 1.97 3.04 4.74
N SER A 86 3.29 2.88 4.85
CA SER A 86 4.23 4.01 4.96
C SER A 86 4.21 4.90 3.70
N MET A 87 4.20 4.29 2.51
CA MET A 87 4.11 5.03 1.24
C MET A 87 2.77 5.78 1.11
N TYR A 88 1.66 5.14 1.48
CA TYR A 88 0.35 5.77 1.53
C TYR A 88 0.33 6.98 2.48
N LEU A 89 0.82 6.82 3.72
CA LEU A 89 0.84 7.90 4.71
C LEU A 89 1.65 9.09 4.23
N GLN A 90 2.79 8.84 3.59
CA GLN A 90 3.55 9.92 2.97
C GLN A 90 2.76 10.61 1.85
N MET A 91 2.05 9.85 1.00
CA MET A 91 1.25 10.45 -0.06
C MET A 91 0.09 11.28 0.50
N GLN A 92 -0.49 10.84 1.61
CA GLN A 92 -1.52 11.60 2.33
C GLN A 92 -0.94 12.90 2.91
N ASP A 93 0.25 12.86 3.52
CA ASP A 93 0.93 14.06 4.04
C ASP A 93 1.17 15.08 2.91
N GLU A 94 1.74 14.64 1.78
CA GLU A 94 2.02 15.49 0.62
C GLU A 94 0.73 16.07 -0.01
N PHE A 95 -0.37 15.31 0.02
CA PHE A 95 -1.67 15.79 -0.46
C PHE A 95 -2.30 16.80 0.50
N ASN A 96 -2.13 16.61 1.81
CA ASN A 96 -2.60 17.58 2.81
C ASN A 96 -1.83 18.91 2.71
N GLU A 97 -0.55 18.87 2.36
CA GLU A 97 0.23 20.08 2.05
C GLU A 97 -0.32 20.77 0.80
N LEU A 98 -0.57 20.04 -0.28
CA LEU A 98 -1.20 20.58 -1.49
C LEU A 98 -2.54 21.25 -1.18
N LYS A 99 -3.40 20.57 -0.40
CA LYS A 99 -4.68 21.10 0.05
C LYS A 99 -4.53 22.42 0.78
N THR A 100 -3.58 22.50 1.71
CA THR A 100 -3.31 23.72 2.48
C THR A 100 -2.87 24.86 1.54
N LEU A 101 -1.99 24.58 0.57
CA LEU A 101 -1.54 25.57 -0.40
C LEU A 101 -2.68 26.09 -1.28
N VAL A 102 -3.55 25.20 -1.77
CA VAL A 102 -4.74 25.56 -2.56
C VAL A 102 -5.73 26.39 -1.73
N GLU A 103 -5.99 26.00 -0.49
CA GLU A 103 -6.84 26.76 0.44
C GLU A 103 -6.28 28.16 0.70
N MET A 104 -4.97 28.29 0.94
CA MET A 104 -4.31 29.60 1.08
C MET A 104 -4.39 30.42 -0.20
N ARG A 105 -4.23 29.79 -1.36
CA ARG A 105 -4.28 30.46 -2.66
C ARG A 105 -5.68 31.01 -2.97
N ASN A 106 -6.72 30.25 -2.62
CA ASN A 106 -8.13 30.62 -2.73
C ASN A 106 -8.52 31.80 -1.83
N GLN A 107 -7.80 32.10 -0.74
CA GLN A 107 -8.06 33.28 0.09
C GLN A 107 -7.78 34.60 -0.64
N PHE A 108 -6.98 34.59 -1.71
CA PHE A 108 -6.66 35.79 -2.49
C PHE A 108 -7.56 35.95 -3.71
N GLU A 109 -7.77 34.85 -4.44
CA GLU A 109 -8.57 34.78 -5.67
C GLU A 109 -8.82 33.31 -5.98
N ASP A 110 -10.01 33.00 -6.47
CA ASP A 110 -10.40 31.66 -6.88
C ASP A 110 -9.32 31.02 -7.77
N PHE A 111 -8.76 29.93 -7.27
CA PHE A 111 -7.82 29.07 -7.95
C PHE A 111 -8.62 28.00 -8.70
N ASP A 112 -8.28 27.77 -9.96
CA ASP A 112 -8.90 26.68 -10.72
C ASP A 112 -8.25 25.35 -10.31
N ASP A 113 -8.85 24.66 -9.35
CA ASP A 113 -8.41 23.35 -8.86
C ASP A 113 -8.31 22.29 -9.96
N ASN A 114 -9.02 22.46 -11.08
CA ASN A 114 -8.92 21.54 -12.23
C ASN A 114 -7.58 21.67 -12.95
N SER A 115 -6.93 22.84 -12.88
CA SER A 115 -5.63 23.08 -13.50
C SER A 115 -4.54 22.14 -12.98
N ILE A 116 -4.71 21.62 -11.76
CA ILE A 116 -3.80 20.67 -11.11
C ILE A 116 -4.41 19.28 -10.90
N ASN A 117 -5.60 19.02 -11.47
CA ASN A 117 -6.35 17.78 -11.28
C ASN A 117 -6.57 17.41 -9.79
N TYR A 118 -6.87 18.40 -8.93
CA TYR A 118 -6.95 18.22 -7.47
C TYR A 118 -7.83 17.03 -7.03
N SER A 119 -9.02 16.88 -7.64
CA SER A 119 -9.96 15.79 -7.33
C SER A 119 -9.40 14.40 -7.64
N LYS A 120 -8.57 14.27 -8.68
CA LYS A 120 -7.91 13.01 -9.03
C LYS A 120 -6.78 12.67 -8.07
N TRP A 121 -6.07 13.68 -7.56
CA TRP A 121 -5.09 13.48 -6.48
C TRP A 121 -5.76 12.98 -5.21
N GLU A 122 -6.88 13.59 -4.83
CA GLU A 122 -7.68 13.12 -3.70
C GLU A 122 -8.15 11.67 -3.91
N GLU A 123 -8.67 11.36 -5.10
CA GLU A 123 -9.11 10.02 -5.43
C GLU A 123 -7.96 9.02 -5.38
N LEU A 124 -6.77 9.36 -5.90
CA LEU A 124 -5.61 8.49 -5.84
C LEU A 124 -5.21 8.15 -4.40
N VAL A 125 -5.12 9.17 -3.52
CA VAL A 125 -4.78 8.97 -2.10
C VAL A 125 -5.77 8.02 -1.42
N ARG A 126 -7.08 8.17 -1.70
CA ARG A 126 -8.11 7.26 -1.16
C ARG A 126 -7.95 5.83 -1.67
N ASN A 127 -7.60 5.64 -2.94
CA ASN A 127 -7.37 4.29 -3.47
C ASN A 127 -6.09 3.67 -2.89
N GLU A 128 -5.01 4.44 -2.71
CA GLU A 128 -3.78 3.93 -2.08
C GLU A 128 -4.00 3.59 -0.59
N GLU A 129 -4.88 4.32 0.11
CA GLU A 129 -5.37 3.95 1.45
C GLU A 129 -6.09 2.59 1.44
N GLU A 130 -7.01 2.41 0.50
CA GLU A 130 -7.77 1.16 0.34
C GLU A 130 -6.85 -0.02 0.03
N ILE A 131 -5.91 0.16 -0.90
CA ILE A 131 -4.87 -0.84 -1.21
C ILE A 131 -4.08 -1.19 0.05
N SER A 132 -3.64 -0.20 0.83
CA SER A 132 -2.92 -0.43 2.08
C SER A 132 -3.74 -1.25 3.08
N LYS A 133 -5.03 -0.96 3.25
CA LYS A 133 -5.94 -1.75 4.12
C LYS A 133 -6.08 -3.19 3.63
N ILE A 134 -6.26 -3.38 2.32
CA ILE A 134 -6.36 -4.71 1.71
C ILE A 134 -5.09 -5.53 1.95
N PHE A 135 -3.90 -4.94 1.88
CA PHE A 135 -2.66 -5.63 2.24
C PHE A 135 -2.62 -6.05 3.71
N GLN A 136 -3.11 -5.22 4.63
CA GLN A 136 -3.21 -5.61 6.05
C GLN A 136 -4.20 -6.77 6.25
N ASP A 137 -5.33 -6.77 5.53
CA ASP A 137 -6.29 -7.87 5.56
C ASP A 137 -5.70 -9.17 4.99
N MET A 138 -4.90 -9.11 3.92
CA MET A 138 -4.19 -10.28 3.40
C MET A 138 -3.27 -10.90 4.45
N VAL A 139 -2.49 -10.06 5.15
CA VAL A 139 -1.60 -10.53 6.21
C VAL A 139 -2.41 -11.14 7.35
N ARG A 140 -3.50 -10.50 7.78
CA ARG A 140 -4.40 -11.07 8.80
C ARG A 140 -4.88 -12.48 8.43
N VAL A 141 -5.46 -12.65 7.23
CA VAL A 141 -5.98 -13.95 6.79
C VAL A 141 -4.88 -14.99 6.65
N GLN A 142 -3.70 -14.62 6.16
CA GLN A 142 -2.55 -15.54 6.13
C GLN A 142 -2.16 -16.01 7.54
N GLY A 143 -2.14 -15.11 8.53
CA GLY A 143 -1.88 -15.45 9.93
C GLY A 143 -2.94 -16.39 10.50
N GLU A 144 -4.22 -16.16 10.19
CA GLU A 144 -5.32 -17.04 10.59
C GLU A 144 -5.17 -18.44 10.00
N ILE A 145 -4.84 -18.56 8.71
CA ILE A 145 -4.56 -19.85 8.06
C ILE A 145 -3.43 -20.59 8.77
N ILE A 146 -2.30 -19.91 9.02
CA ILE A 146 -1.14 -20.51 9.70
C ILE A 146 -1.52 -21.01 11.10
N ASN A 147 -2.29 -20.22 11.86
CA ASN A 147 -2.74 -20.60 13.20
C ASN A 147 -3.69 -21.80 13.20
N VAL A 148 -4.58 -21.88 12.22
CA VAL A 148 -5.50 -23.03 12.05
C VAL A 148 -4.70 -24.30 11.74
N LEU A 149 -3.70 -24.21 10.85
CA LEU A 149 -2.84 -25.34 10.52
C LEU A 149 -1.97 -25.78 11.71
N LEU A 150 -1.42 -24.84 12.48
CA LEU A 150 -0.68 -25.12 13.71
C LEU A 150 -1.53 -25.84 14.76
N SER A 151 -2.82 -25.57 14.79
CA SER A 151 -3.78 -26.22 15.70
C SER A 151 -4.05 -27.69 15.31
N GLY A 152 -3.40 -28.19 14.26
CA GLY A 152 -3.51 -29.56 13.78
C GLY A 152 -4.73 -29.83 12.90
N LYS A 153 -5.42 -28.78 12.43
CA LYS A 153 -6.50 -28.95 11.46
C LYS A 153 -5.93 -29.26 10.09
N ASN A 154 -6.62 -30.14 9.36
CA ASN A 154 -6.24 -30.51 8.00
C ASN A 154 -6.40 -29.30 7.07
N VAL A 155 -5.52 -29.19 6.07
CA VAL A 155 -5.56 -28.18 5.00
C VAL A 155 -6.90 -28.17 4.27
N ASN A 156 -7.59 -29.31 4.19
CA ASN A 156 -8.90 -29.45 3.55
C ASN A 156 -10.07 -29.27 4.52
N SER A 157 -9.82 -28.81 5.74
CA SER A 157 -10.91 -28.52 6.69
C SER A 157 -11.79 -27.38 6.18
N GLU A 158 -13.08 -27.41 6.55
CA GLU A 158 -14.04 -26.37 6.17
C GLU A 158 -13.57 -24.97 6.57
N GLU A 159 -12.93 -24.84 7.73
CA GLU A 159 -12.38 -23.57 8.21
C GLU A 159 -11.24 -23.04 7.33
N VAL A 160 -10.26 -23.89 6.96
CA VAL A 160 -9.19 -23.48 6.04
C VAL A 160 -9.77 -23.12 4.67
N ASN A 161 -10.74 -23.89 4.17
CA ASN A 161 -11.40 -23.59 2.91
C ASN A 161 -12.16 -22.25 2.93
N ASN A 162 -12.78 -21.89 4.06
CA ASN A 162 -13.43 -20.59 4.22
C ASN A 162 -12.42 -19.44 4.24
N LEU A 163 -11.30 -19.60 4.96
CA LEU A 163 -10.20 -18.61 4.95
C LEU A 163 -9.55 -18.47 3.57
N LEU A 164 -9.41 -19.56 2.82
CA LEU A 164 -8.90 -19.50 1.45
C LEU A 164 -9.84 -18.76 0.49
N LYS A 165 -11.17 -18.91 0.67
CA LYS A 165 -12.16 -18.12 -0.08
C LYS A 165 -12.05 -16.63 0.26
N GLU A 166 -11.95 -16.31 1.55
CA GLU A 166 -11.75 -14.93 2.00
C GLU A 166 -10.45 -14.33 1.43
N ALA A 167 -9.34 -15.08 1.46
CA ALA A 167 -8.08 -14.66 0.85
C ALA A 167 -8.22 -14.39 -0.66
N GLN A 168 -9.02 -15.21 -1.37
CA GLN A 168 -9.28 -15.01 -2.79
C GLN A 168 -10.14 -13.76 -3.05
N GLU A 169 -11.14 -13.48 -2.21
CA GLU A 169 -11.94 -12.25 -2.30
C GLU A 169 -11.09 -11.01 -2.05
N ILE A 170 -10.21 -11.03 -1.04
CA ILE A 170 -9.26 -9.95 -0.75
C ILE A 170 -8.32 -9.74 -1.95
N LYS A 171 -7.82 -10.82 -2.56
CA LYS A 171 -6.97 -10.75 -3.75
C LYS A 171 -7.69 -10.12 -4.95
N ASN A 172 -8.96 -10.43 -5.16
CA ASN A 172 -9.75 -9.83 -6.23
C ASN A 172 -9.94 -8.32 -5.99
N LYS A 173 -10.31 -7.92 -4.76
CA LYS A 173 -10.40 -6.51 -4.37
C LYS A 173 -9.08 -5.77 -4.58
N LEU A 174 -7.95 -6.41 -4.24
CA LEU A 174 -6.62 -5.84 -4.47
C LEU A 174 -6.38 -5.54 -5.95
N GLY A 175 -6.75 -6.49 -6.83
CA GLY A 175 -6.63 -6.33 -8.28
C GLY A 175 -7.42 -5.12 -8.78
N GLU A 176 -8.70 -5.04 -8.43
CA GLU A 176 -9.59 -3.93 -8.80
C GLU A 176 -9.08 -2.58 -8.31
N ALA A 177 -8.69 -2.48 -7.03
CA ALA A 177 -8.18 -1.24 -6.45
C ALA A 177 -6.85 -0.82 -7.09
N THR A 178 -5.96 -1.77 -7.37
CA THR A 178 -4.66 -1.50 -8.02
C THR A 178 -4.83 -1.03 -9.46
N GLU A 179 -5.76 -1.63 -10.22
CA GLU A 179 -6.08 -1.20 -11.58
C GLU A 179 -6.65 0.21 -11.60
N LYS A 180 -7.58 0.50 -10.69
CA LYS A 180 -8.17 1.83 -10.54
C LYS A 180 -7.11 2.89 -10.20
N ALA A 181 -6.27 2.64 -9.19
CA ALA A 181 -5.18 3.54 -8.83
C ALA A 181 -4.18 3.74 -9.99
N SER A 182 -3.89 2.69 -10.75
CA SER A 182 -3.03 2.76 -11.94
C SER A 182 -3.61 3.66 -13.03
N SER A 183 -4.91 3.51 -13.33
CA SER A 183 -5.61 4.36 -14.29
C SER A 183 -5.57 5.84 -13.90
N ILE A 184 -5.83 6.14 -12.61
CA ILE A 184 -5.76 7.51 -12.09
C ILE A 184 -4.35 8.06 -12.25
N ARG A 185 -3.31 7.31 -11.84
CA ARG A 185 -1.89 7.69 -11.98
C ARG A 185 -1.52 8.01 -13.42
N VAL A 186 -1.88 7.15 -14.37
CA VAL A 186 -1.63 7.40 -15.80
C VAL A 186 -2.25 8.72 -16.23
N SER A 187 -3.50 8.98 -15.81
CA SER A 187 -4.19 10.22 -16.15
C SER A 187 -3.62 11.48 -15.49
N LEU A 188 -2.87 11.34 -14.39
CA LEU A 188 -2.23 12.44 -13.67
C LEU A 188 -0.83 12.75 -14.23
N ILE A 189 -0.08 11.71 -14.61
CA ILE A 189 1.34 11.81 -15.02
C ILE A 189 1.50 12.00 -16.53
N SER A 190 0.49 11.63 -17.32
CA SER A 190 0.53 11.77 -18.79
C SER A 190 0.05 13.15 -19.28
N THR A 191 -0.06 14.13 -18.38
CA THR A 191 -0.46 15.52 -18.65
C THR A 191 0.76 16.42 -18.53
#